data_AF-A0A375A6G0-F1
#
_entry.id   AF-A0A375A6G0-F1
#
_cell.length_a   1.000
_cell.length_b   1.000
_cell.length_c   1.000
_cell.angle_alpha   90.00
_cell.angle_beta   90.00
_cell.angle_gamma   90.00
#
_symmetry.space_group_name_H-M   'P 1'
#
loop_
_entity.id
_entity.type
_entity.pdbx_description
1 polymer ?
#
loop_
_entity_poly.entity_id
_entity_poly.type
_entity_poly.pdbx_seq_one_letter_code
_entity_poly.pdbx_strand_id
1 'polypeptide(L)'
;MKKILGTMILAGSLILTGNAHAYDITGNVKHWMAMKESGWTSADGYDDDRMMNALGFNAAMIGYYPWTHTFLIRRDYDTALFLADKKSKTVRRLNLKTASGYNSDLDVVYQGEDNGKGCYFSVIDTQAQLELINQKATPQVLMVLPEQCIDKKQLAAIKARQSERDRQLQQWVAQQSMKELCRRNGNC
;
A
#
# COMPACT_ATOMS: atom_id res chain seq x y z
N MET A 1 11.01 47.60 -24.44
CA MET A 1 11.18 46.15 -24.20
C MET A 1 11.85 45.96 -22.84
N LYS A 2 11.10 45.42 -21.86
CA LYS A 2 11.57 44.65 -20.69
C LYS A 2 10.32 44.29 -19.87
N LYS A 3 9.70 43.15 -20.17
CA LYS A 3 8.67 42.56 -19.31
C LYS A 3 9.41 41.71 -18.29
N ILE A 4 9.45 42.17 -17.04
CA ILE A 4 9.95 41.39 -15.91
C ILE A 4 8.89 40.34 -15.63
N LEU A 5 9.15 39.09 -16.03
CA LEU A 5 8.37 37.94 -15.60
C LEU A 5 8.64 37.77 -14.10
N GLY A 6 7.66 38.13 -13.28
CA GLY A 6 7.66 37.80 -11.85
C GLY A 6 7.44 36.31 -11.69
N THR A 7 8.48 35.62 -11.23
CA THR A 7 8.44 34.21 -10.84
C THR A 7 7.51 34.08 -9.62
N MET A 8 6.28 33.60 -9.81
CA MET A 8 5.43 33.16 -8.71
C MET A 8 6.02 31.87 -8.13
N ILE A 9 6.70 31.99 -6.99
CA ILE A 9 7.01 30.87 -6.13
C ILE A 9 5.70 30.48 -5.45
N LEU A 10 5.05 29.42 -5.95
CA LEU A 10 3.95 28.75 -5.26
C LEU A 10 4.52 28.05 -4.02
N ALA A 11 4.63 28.78 -2.92
CA ALA A 11 4.74 28.21 -1.59
C ALA A 11 3.37 27.59 -1.24
N GLY A 12 3.12 26.40 -1.76
CA GLY A 12 1.93 25.62 -1.42
C GLY A 12 2.08 25.07 -0.01
N SER A 13 1.52 25.78 0.97
CA SER A 13 1.24 25.22 2.30
C SER A 13 0.34 23.99 2.12
N LEU A 14 0.91 22.80 2.27
CA LEU A 14 0.15 21.55 2.31
C LEU A 14 -0.55 21.47 3.67
N ILE A 15 -1.81 21.90 3.73
CA ILE A 15 -2.67 21.59 4.86
C ILE A 15 -2.97 20.09 4.76
N LEU A 16 -2.27 19.28 5.55
CA LEU A 16 -2.50 17.84 5.72
C LEU A 16 -3.72 17.57 6.62
N THR A 17 -4.87 18.16 6.32
CA THR A 17 -6.11 17.82 7.04
C THR A 17 -6.85 16.73 6.27
N GLY A 18 -6.77 15.50 6.78
CA GLY A 18 -7.80 14.49 6.54
C GLY A 18 -7.49 13.35 5.57
N ASN A 19 -6.24 12.94 5.39
CA ASN A 19 -5.94 11.70 4.67
C ASN A 19 -5.71 10.59 5.67
N ALA A 20 -6.35 9.43 5.48
CA ALA A 20 -6.08 8.23 6.25
C ALA A 20 -4.56 7.95 6.21
N HIS A 21 -3.89 8.28 7.30
CA HIS A 21 -2.47 8.00 7.52
C HIS A 21 -2.35 6.52 7.89
N ALA A 22 -2.38 5.64 6.89
CA ALA A 22 -1.91 4.27 7.03
C ALA A 22 -1.80 3.64 5.65
N TYR A 23 -0.74 2.88 5.45
CA TYR A 23 -0.71 1.78 4.50
C TYR A 23 -2.01 0.96 4.57
N ASP A 24 -2.89 1.09 3.57
CA ASP A 24 -3.96 0.12 3.41
C ASP A 24 -3.36 -1.16 2.82
N ILE A 25 -2.94 -2.06 3.72
CA ILE A 25 -2.57 -3.42 3.35
C ILE A 25 -3.84 -4.14 2.92
N THR A 26 -4.02 -4.19 1.62
CA THR A 26 -5.19 -4.78 0.94
C THR A 26 -5.09 -6.30 0.77
N GLY A 27 -3.92 -6.87 1.03
CA GLY A 27 -3.66 -8.30 0.92
C GLY A 27 -2.18 -8.63 1.05
N ASN A 28 -1.83 -9.89 0.79
CA ASN A 28 -0.45 -10.36 0.79
C ASN A 28 -0.18 -11.23 -0.44
N VAL A 29 1.00 -11.05 -1.02
CA VAL A 29 1.58 -11.96 -2.01
C VAL A 29 2.14 -13.17 -1.28
N LYS A 30 1.69 -14.37 -1.64
CA LYS A 30 2.20 -15.61 -1.03
C LYS A 30 3.71 -15.78 -1.23
N HIS A 31 4.20 -15.65 -2.46
CA HIS A 31 5.62 -15.56 -2.85
C HIS A 31 5.72 -15.23 -4.36
N TRP A 32 6.93 -14.95 -4.85
CA TRP A 32 7.18 -14.59 -6.25
C TRP A 32 6.74 -15.67 -7.24
N MET A 33 7.05 -16.96 -7.01
CA MET A 33 6.64 -18.02 -7.95
C MET A 33 5.12 -18.12 -8.14
N ALA A 34 4.31 -17.88 -7.11
CA ALA A 34 2.84 -17.86 -7.24
C ALA A 34 2.36 -16.68 -8.13
N MET A 35 3.07 -15.55 -8.08
CA MET A 35 2.82 -14.46 -9.02
C MET A 35 3.18 -14.88 -10.45
N LYS A 36 4.32 -15.55 -10.66
CA LYS A 36 4.71 -16.05 -11.98
C LYS A 36 3.71 -17.03 -12.57
N GLU A 37 3.21 -17.97 -11.77
CA GLU A 37 2.14 -18.89 -12.17
C GLU A 37 0.87 -18.15 -12.60
N SER A 38 0.61 -16.97 -12.01
CA SER A 38 -0.49 -16.08 -12.38
C SER A 38 -0.17 -15.15 -13.57
N GLY A 39 0.99 -15.35 -14.21
CA GLY A 39 1.45 -14.64 -15.40
C GLY A 39 2.21 -13.34 -15.13
N TRP A 40 2.73 -13.13 -13.91
CA TRP A 40 3.56 -11.96 -13.60
C TRP A 40 5.02 -12.14 -14.01
N THR A 41 5.68 -11.06 -14.41
CA THR A 41 7.10 -11.05 -14.80
C THR A 41 7.86 -9.88 -14.17
N SER A 42 9.18 -10.01 -14.08
CA SER A 42 10.06 -8.93 -13.64
C SER A 42 10.36 -7.99 -14.80
N ALA A 43 10.26 -6.67 -14.59
CA ALA A 43 10.48 -5.67 -15.64
C ALA A 43 11.85 -4.98 -15.59
N ASP A 44 12.65 -5.22 -14.56
CA ASP A 44 13.92 -4.50 -14.31
C ASP A 44 15.13 -5.44 -14.18
N GLY A 45 15.03 -6.64 -14.74
CA GLY A 45 16.13 -7.62 -14.76
C GLY A 45 16.39 -8.26 -13.39
N TYR A 46 15.49 -8.07 -12.41
CA TYR A 46 15.46 -8.91 -11.22
C TYR A 46 15.07 -10.34 -11.61
N ASP A 47 16.05 -11.25 -11.59
CA ASP A 47 15.82 -12.67 -11.78
C ASP A 47 14.94 -13.28 -10.68
N ASP A 48 14.53 -14.54 -10.88
CA ASP A 48 13.61 -15.22 -9.97
C ASP A 48 14.16 -15.35 -8.55
N ASP A 49 15.47 -15.59 -8.40
CA ASP A 49 16.10 -15.76 -7.09
C ASP A 49 16.14 -14.44 -6.33
N ARG A 50 16.46 -13.33 -7.01
CA ARG A 50 16.42 -11.99 -6.41
C ARG A 50 15.00 -11.61 -6.03
N MET A 51 14.01 -11.90 -6.88
CA MET A 51 12.60 -11.62 -6.58
C MET A 51 12.09 -12.46 -5.41
N MET A 52 12.41 -13.75 -5.36
CA MET A 52 12.06 -14.63 -4.25
C MET A 52 12.66 -14.14 -2.94
N ASN A 53 13.93 -13.71 -2.93
CA ASN A 53 14.58 -13.19 -1.73
C ASN A 53 14.02 -11.83 -1.30
N ALA A 54 13.76 -10.94 -2.26
CA ALA A 54 13.28 -9.59 -1.99
C ALA A 54 11.84 -9.55 -1.49
N LEU A 55 10.96 -10.34 -2.09
CA LEU A 55 9.55 -10.43 -1.69
C LEU A 55 9.31 -11.44 -0.58
N GLY A 56 10.14 -12.49 -0.49
CA GLY A 56 9.97 -13.55 0.50
C GLY A 56 8.60 -14.23 0.42
N PHE A 57 8.11 -14.66 1.59
CA PHE A 57 6.76 -15.18 1.76
C PHE A 57 5.90 -14.14 2.47
N ASN A 58 4.66 -13.95 2.00
CA ASN A 58 3.69 -13.00 2.56
C ASN A 58 4.08 -11.52 2.47
N ALA A 59 4.64 -11.06 1.34
CA ALA A 59 4.84 -9.63 1.13
C ALA A 59 3.50 -8.88 1.11
N ALA A 60 3.44 -7.74 1.79
CA ALA A 60 2.25 -6.89 1.81
C ALA A 60 1.95 -6.31 0.42
N MET A 61 0.68 -6.40 0.01
CA MET A 61 0.13 -5.69 -1.14
C MET A 61 -0.54 -4.40 -0.65
N ILE A 62 0.02 -3.26 -1.06
CA ILE A 62 -0.41 -1.94 -0.65
C ILE A 62 -1.21 -1.33 -1.81
N GLY A 63 -2.48 -1.00 -1.55
CA GLY A 63 -3.34 -0.36 -2.56
C GLY A 63 -3.79 -1.26 -3.71
N TYR A 64 -3.86 -2.58 -3.51
CA TYR A 64 -4.42 -3.52 -4.48
C TYR A 64 -5.95 -3.50 -4.47
N TYR A 65 -6.52 -2.47 -5.10
CA TYR A 65 -7.97 -2.36 -5.31
C TYR A 65 -8.38 -2.74 -6.74
N PRO A 66 -9.63 -3.13 -7.01
CA PRO A 66 -10.04 -3.49 -8.37
C PRO A 66 -9.96 -2.32 -9.38
N TRP A 67 -10.10 -1.08 -8.92
CA TRP A 67 -10.06 0.13 -9.77
C TRP A 67 -8.63 0.65 -10.03
N THR A 68 -7.65 0.35 -9.19
CA THR A 68 -6.28 0.84 -9.42
C THR A 68 -5.61 0.11 -10.58
N HIS A 69 -4.75 0.80 -11.33
CA HIS A 69 -3.92 0.25 -12.39
C HIS A 69 -2.67 -0.41 -11.83
N THR A 70 -2.10 0.16 -10.78
CA THR A 70 -0.92 -0.37 -10.10
C THR A 70 -1.21 -0.67 -8.63
N PHE A 71 -0.27 -1.32 -7.97
CA PHE A 71 -0.19 -1.46 -6.54
C PHE A 71 1.25 -1.65 -6.12
N LEU A 72 1.55 -1.44 -4.83
CA LEU A 72 2.89 -1.56 -4.31
C LEU A 72 3.04 -2.88 -3.55
N ILE A 73 4.25 -3.45 -3.56
CA ILE A 73 4.59 -4.66 -2.83
C ILE A 73 5.80 -4.37 -1.94
N ARG A 74 5.73 -4.79 -0.68
CA ARG A 74 6.86 -4.70 0.26
C ARG A 74 6.84 -5.89 1.21
N ARG A 75 8.00 -6.50 1.45
CA ARG A 75 8.11 -7.64 2.37
C ARG A 75 7.94 -7.19 3.82
N ASP A 76 8.84 -6.30 4.26
CA ASP A 76 8.85 -5.73 5.62
C ASP A 76 9.08 -4.22 5.58
N TYR A 77 8.84 -3.53 6.70
CA TYR A 77 8.92 -2.07 6.79
C TYR A 77 10.22 -1.47 6.24
N ASP A 78 11.39 -2.06 6.56
CA ASP A 78 12.71 -1.57 6.12
C ASP A 78 13.25 -2.26 4.84
N THR A 79 12.36 -2.80 4.01
CA THR A 79 12.74 -3.44 2.74
C THR A 79 12.39 -2.57 1.53
N ALA A 80 13.02 -2.88 0.40
CA ALA A 80 12.76 -2.17 -0.85
C ALA A 80 11.28 -2.23 -1.25
N LEU A 81 10.78 -1.13 -1.81
CA LEU A 81 9.44 -1.03 -2.36
C LEU A 81 9.43 -1.48 -3.82
N PHE A 82 8.43 -2.25 -4.21
CA PHE A 82 8.22 -2.71 -5.59
C PHE A 82 6.91 -2.14 -6.13
N LEU A 83 6.88 -1.81 -7.42
CA LEU A 83 5.69 -1.41 -8.15
C LEU A 83 5.22 -2.56 -9.04
N ALA A 84 3.95 -2.93 -8.91
CA ALA A 84 3.29 -3.92 -9.73
C ALA A 84 2.25 -3.25 -10.64
N ASP A 85 2.38 -3.45 -11.94
CA ASP A 85 1.42 -2.99 -12.96
C ASP A 85 0.49 -4.13 -13.35
N LYS A 86 -0.82 -3.95 -13.16
CA LYS A 86 -1.82 -5.02 -13.39
C LYS A 86 -2.07 -5.29 -14.86
N LYS A 87 -1.87 -4.29 -15.74
CA LYS A 87 -2.15 -4.40 -17.17
C LYS A 87 -1.03 -5.18 -17.85
N SER A 88 0.22 -4.82 -17.62
CA SER A 88 1.38 -5.54 -18.16
C SER A 88 1.74 -6.79 -17.34
N LYS A 89 1.17 -6.93 -16.13
CA LYS A 89 1.55 -7.95 -15.14
C LYS A 89 3.05 -7.94 -14.86
N THR A 90 3.62 -6.76 -14.72
CA THR A 90 5.06 -6.62 -14.42
C THR A 90 5.28 -6.10 -13.01
N VAL A 91 6.31 -6.60 -12.34
CA VAL A 91 6.83 -6.06 -11.09
C VAL A 91 8.22 -5.48 -11.32
N ARG A 92 8.51 -4.31 -10.75
CA ARG A 92 9.83 -3.69 -10.76
C ARG A 92 10.15 -3.08 -9.40
N ARG A 93 11.42 -3.08 -9.02
CA ARG A 93 11.89 -2.38 -7.83
C ARG A 93 11.84 -0.87 -8.06
N LEU A 94 11.46 -0.13 -7.02
CA LEU A 94 11.57 1.32 -7.00
C LEU A 94 12.94 1.71 -6.44
N ASN A 95 13.71 2.46 -7.24
CA ASN A 95 15.00 2.99 -6.81
C ASN A 95 14.82 4.36 -6.17
N LEU A 96 14.38 4.37 -4.90
CA LEU A 96 14.10 5.57 -4.12
C LEU A 96 15.23 5.83 -3.14
N LYS A 97 15.55 7.11 -2.92
CA LYS A 97 16.54 7.56 -1.93
C LYS A 97 15.84 8.38 -0.86
N THR A 98 15.85 7.88 0.37
CA THR A 98 15.38 8.62 1.54
C THR A 98 16.51 9.50 2.08
N ALA A 99 16.15 10.57 2.80
CA ALA A 99 17.12 11.49 3.38
C ALA A 99 17.98 10.80 4.45
N SER A 100 17.41 9.84 5.20
CA SER A 100 18.13 9.05 6.21
C SER A 100 18.92 7.88 5.62
N GLY A 101 18.61 7.46 4.40
CA GLY A 101 19.15 6.25 3.77
C GLY A 101 18.43 4.95 4.14
N TYR A 102 17.45 4.98 5.04
CA TYR A 102 16.66 3.80 5.42
C TYR A 102 15.37 3.67 4.61
N ASN A 103 14.98 2.45 4.24
CA ASN A 103 13.72 2.21 3.55
C ASN A 103 12.52 2.29 4.51
N SER A 104 12.78 2.14 5.81
CA SER A 104 11.80 2.33 6.87
C SER A 104 11.16 3.72 6.84
N ASP A 105 11.81 4.74 6.29
CA ASP A 105 11.19 6.06 6.16
C ASP A 105 10.18 6.16 5.00
N LEU A 106 10.16 5.18 4.09
CA LEU A 106 9.20 5.18 2.99
C LEU A 106 7.79 4.94 3.54
N ASP A 107 6.84 5.73 3.04
CA ASP A 107 5.40 5.57 3.21
C ASP A 107 4.68 5.62 1.85
N VAL A 108 3.53 4.96 1.73
CA VAL A 108 2.70 4.94 0.52
C VAL A 108 1.28 5.37 0.88
N VAL A 109 0.86 6.50 0.34
CA VAL A 109 -0.48 7.06 0.58
C VAL A 109 -1.30 7.02 -0.70
N TYR A 110 -2.48 6.42 -0.65
CA TYR A 110 -3.44 6.47 -1.73
C TYR A 110 -4.40 7.65 -1.57
N GLN A 111 -4.34 8.57 -2.52
CA GLN A 111 -5.29 9.66 -2.67
C GLN A 111 -6.38 9.22 -3.64
N GLY A 112 -7.41 8.56 -3.11
CA GLY A 112 -8.48 7.94 -3.91
C GLY A 112 -9.70 8.82 -4.17
N GLU A 113 -9.80 9.98 -3.50
CA GLU A 113 -10.83 10.98 -3.74
C GLU A 113 -10.23 12.16 -4.52
N ASP A 114 -10.90 12.56 -5.61
CA ASP A 114 -10.42 13.66 -6.44
C ASP A 114 -10.74 15.02 -5.80
N ASN A 115 -9.71 15.64 -5.24
CA ASN A 115 -9.76 16.99 -4.68
C ASN A 115 -9.33 18.06 -5.71
N GLY A 116 -9.56 17.81 -7.00
CA GLY A 116 -9.16 18.69 -8.11
C GLY A 116 -7.73 18.46 -8.61
N LYS A 117 -7.09 17.37 -8.20
CA LYS A 117 -5.71 17.00 -8.59
C LYS A 117 -5.64 15.59 -9.22
N GLY A 118 -6.79 14.94 -9.40
CA GLY A 118 -6.86 13.53 -9.75
C GLY A 118 -6.53 12.62 -8.57
N CYS A 119 -6.56 11.33 -8.83
CA CYS A 119 -6.28 10.29 -7.85
C CYS A 119 -4.92 9.65 -8.12
N TYR A 120 -4.20 9.29 -7.06
CA TYR A 120 -2.81 8.86 -7.19
C TYR A 120 -2.30 8.15 -5.93
N PHE A 121 -1.25 7.34 -6.09
CA PHE A 121 -0.39 7.00 -4.96
C PHE A 121 0.71 8.05 -4.81
N SER A 122 1.06 8.40 -3.57
CA SER A 122 2.27 9.13 -3.23
C SER A 122 3.21 8.20 -2.48
N VAL A 123 4.46 8.11 -2.93
CA VAL A 123 5.53 7.53 -2.12
C VAL A 123 6.26 8.67 -1.42
N ILE A 124 6.26 8.63 -0.09
CA ILE A 124 6.71 9.70 0.78
C ILE A 124 7.92 9.19 1.55
N ASP A 125 8.94 10.02 1.69
CA ASP A 125 9.97 9.84 2.70
C ASP A 125 9.53 10.66 3.93
N THR A 126 9.14 9.93 4.97
CA THR A 126 8.65 10.50 6.24
C THR A 126 9.77 11.09 7.08
N GLN A 127 11.02 10.68 6.84
CA GLN A 127 12.19 11.07 7.62
C GLN A 127 12.08 10.76 9.13
N ALA A 128 11.26 9.77 9.50
CA ALA A 128 11.06 9.36 10.89
C ALA A 128 12.38 8.98 11.57
N GLN A 129 13.30 8.33 10.86
CA GLN A 129 14.63 8.00 11.38
C GLN A 129 15.47 9.24 11.74
N LEU A 130 15.30 10.36 11.03
CA LEU A 130 15.97 11.62 11.35
C LEU A 130 15.36 12.28 12.60
N GLU A 131 14.05 12.17 12.78
CA GLU A 131 13.36 12.66 13.98
C GLU A 131 13.85 11.96 15.25
N LEU A 132 14.07 10.64 15.20
CA LEU A 132 14.57 9.84 16.33
C LEU A 132 15.94 10.30 16.84
N ILE A 133 16.74 10.95 15.98
CA ILE A 133 18.05 11.52 16.34
C ILE A 133 18.02 13.05 16.46
N ASN A 134 16.83 13.63 16.64
CA ASN A 134 16.58 15.07 16.81
C ASN A 134 17.13 15.93 15.66
N GLN A 135 17.22 15.37 14.45
CA GLN A 135 17.50 16.16 13.26
C GLN A 135 16.19 16.73 12.70
N LYS A 136 16.30 17.86 12.00
CA LYS A 136 15.13 18.48 11.37
C LYS A 136 14.61 17.56 10.28
N ALA A 137 13.44 16.97 10.50
CA ALA A 137 12.70 16.23 9.50
C ALA A 137 11.72 17.13 8.75
N THR A 138 11.57 16.89 7.46
CA THR A 138 10.55 17.54 6.64
C THR A 138 10.08 16.52 5.61
N PRO A 139 8.95 15.83 5.85
CA PRO A 139 8.46 14.79 4.96
C PRO A 139 8.41 15.27 3.50
N GLN A 140 8.87 14.42 2.59
CA GLN A 140 9.00 14.76 1.18
C GLN A 140 8.33 13.72 0.29
N VAL A 141 7.63 14.16 -0.75
CA VAL A 141 7.08 13.25 -1.76
C VAL A 141 8.19 12.89 -2.74
N LEU A 142 8.55 11.61 -2.79
CA LEU A 142 9.57 11.09 -3.70
C LEU A 142 9.01 10.70 -5.06
N MET A 143 7.76 10.25 -5.11
CA MET A 143 7.12 9.79 -6.33
C MET A 143 5.61 9.96 -6.25
N VAL A 144 4.97 10.30 -7.37
CA VAL A 144 3.52 10.30 -7.54
C VAL A 144 3.17 9.38 -8.70
N LEU A 145 2.23 8.47 -8.48
CA LEU A 145 1.75 7.50 -9.46
C LEU A 145 0.26 7.79 -9.74
N PRO A 146 -0.10 8.31 -10.91
CA PRO A 146 -1.49 8.56 -11.27
C PRO A 146 -2.31 7.27 -11.26
N GLU A 147 -3.51 7.34 -10.71
CA GLU A 147 -4.40 6.20 -10.50
C GLU A 147 -5.87 6.55 -10.75
N GLN A 148 -6.71 5.52 -10.83
CA GLN A 148 -8.14 5.73 -10.81
C GLN A 148 -8.61 6.11 -9.41
N CYS A 149 -9.66 6.93 -9.36
CA CYS A 149 -10.35 7.23 -8.13
C CYS A 149 -11.17 6.05 -7.63
N ILE A 150 -11.54 6.10 -6.35
CA ILE A 150 -12.34 5.06 -5.71
C ILE A 150 -13.65 4.85 -6.47
N ASP A 151 -13.87 3.61 -6.90
CA ASP A 151 -15.19 3.16 -7.33
C ASP A 151 -16.03 2.87 -6.08
N LYS A 152 -16.96 3.78 -5.77
CA LYS A 152 -17.84 3.67 -4.59
C LYS A 152 -18.70 2.41 -4.60
N LYS A 153 -19.12 1.92 -5.77
CA LYS A 153 -19.94 0.70 -5.88
C LYS A 153 -19.08 -0.53 -5.56
N GLN A 154 -17.87 -0.60 -6.12
CA GLN A 154 -16.94 -1.69 -5.83
C GLN A 154 -16.50 -1.66 -4.37
N LEU A 155 -16.21 -0.48 -3.80
CA LEU A 155 -15.87 -0.34 -2.39
C LEU A 155 -17.01 -0.83 -1.48
N ALA A 156 -18.25 -0.44 -1.78
CA ALA A 156 -19.42 -0.92 -1.04
C ALA A 156 -19.56 -2.46 -1.13
N ALA A 157 -19.35 -3.03 -2.32
CA ALA A 157 -19.39 -4.48 -2.51
C ALA A 157 -18.29 -5.22 -1.72
N ILE A 158 -17.06 -4.67 -1.66
CA ILE A 158 -15.96 -5.21 -0.85
C ILE A 158 -16.32 -5.18 0.64
N LYS A 159 -16.80 -4.04 1.14
CA LYS A 159 -17.20 -3.88 2.54
C LYS A 159 -18.35 -4.82 2.92
N ALA A 160 -19.34 -4.97 2.05
CA ALA A 160 -20.46 -5.90 2.25
C ALA A 160 -19.98 -7.36 2.35
N ARG A 161 -19.06 -7.79 1.46
CA ARG A 161 -18.47 -9.14 1.51
C ARG A 161 -17.63 -9.37 2.77
N GLN A 162 -16.91 -8.36 3.24
CA GLN A 162 -16.16 -8.44 4.50
C GLN A 162 -17.11 -8.62 5.69
N SER A 163 -18.13 -7.79 5.80
CA SER A 163 -19.14 -7.88 6.86
C SER A 163 -19.85 -9.24 6.90
N GLU A 164 -20.18 -9.81 5.73
CA GLU A 164 -20.79 -11.14 5.67
C GLU A 164 -19.85 -12.24 6.18
N ARG A 165 -18.55 -12.19 5.82
CA ARG A 165 -17.56 -13.15 6.33
C ARG A 165 -17.37 -13.04 7.83
N ASP A 166 -17.34 -11.82 8.36
CA ASP A 166 -17.20 -11.59 9.81
C ASP A 166 -18.41 -12.16 10.56
N ARG A 167 -19.62 -11.96 10.04
CA ARG A 167 -20.83 -12.56 10.59
C ARG A 167 -20.76 -14.09 10.63
N GLN A 168 -20.32 -14.71 9.53
CA GLN A 168 -20.16 -16.17 9.45
C GLN A 168 -19.10 -16.67 10.44
N LEU A 169 -17.98 -15.95 10.59
CA LEU A 169 -16.96 -16.29 11.57
C LEU A 169 -17.49 -16.23 13.00
N GLN A 170 -18.24 -15.17 13.36
CA GLN A 170 -18.83 -15.04 14.69
C GLN A 170 -19.81 -16.17 14.99
N GLN A 171 -20.66 -16.55 14.02
CA GLN A 171 -21.56 -17.69 14.15
C GLN A 171 -20.80 -19.01 14.35
N TRP A 172 -19.72 -19.21 13.57
CA TRP A 172 -18.89 -20.40 13.71
C TRP A 172 -18.22 -20.46 15.08
N VAL A 173 -17.63 -19.35 15.56
CA VAL A 173 -17.02 -19.27 16.90
C VAL A 173 -18.05 -19.59 17.99
N ALA A 174 -19.24 -18.99 17.93
CA ALA A 174 -20.31 -19.27 18.89
C ALA A 174 -20.71 -20.75 18.90
N GLN A 175 -20.85 -21.38 17.72
CA GLN A 175 -21.15 -22.81 17.61
C GLN A 175 -20.03 -23.68 18.20
N GLN A 176 -18.76 -23.36 17.95
CA GLN A 176 -17.63 -24.11 18.53
C GLN A 176 -17.57 -23.95 20.04
N SER A 177 -17.76 -22.73 20.56
CA SER A 177 -17.80 -22.47 22.00
C SER A 177 -18.94 -23.24 22.68
N MET A 178 -20.13 -23.27 22.08
CA MET A 178 -21.25 -24.06 22.60
C MET A 178 -20.91 -25.56 22.61
N LYS A 179 -20.38 -26.11 21.51
CA LYS A 179 -19.97 -27.53 21.46
C LYS A 179 -18.94 -27.89 22.54
N GLU A 180 -17.98 -27.00 22.79
CA GLU A 180 -16.96 -27.23 23.82
C GLU A 180 -17.54 -27.10 25.24
N LEU A 181 -18.48 -26.18 25.48
CA LEU A 181 -19.21 -26.07 26.74
C LEU A 181 -20.05 -27.33 27.00
N CYS A 182 -20.77 -27.81 25.99
CA CYS A 182 -21.49 -29.10 26.02
C CYS A 182 -20.56 -30.25 26.39
N ARG A 183 -19.38 -30.33 25.75
CA ARG A 183 -18.40 -31.39 26.02
C ARG A 183 -17.85 -31.35 27.43
N ARG A 184 -17.61 -30.16 28.00
CA ARG A 184 -17.02 -30.00 29.34
C ARG A 184 -18.04 -30.13 30.47
N ASN A 185 -19.23 -29.58 30.28
CA ASN A 185 -20.17 -29.35 31.37
C ASN A 185 -21.51 -30.11 31.20
N GLY A 186 -21.73 -30.78 30.07
CA GLY A 186 -22.96 -31.54 29.80
C GLY A 186 -24.22 -30.69 29.57
N ASN A 187 -24.12 -29.36 29.66
CA ASN A 187 -25.21 -28.43 29.34
C ASN A 187 -25.24 -28.18 27.83
N CYS A 188 -26.17 -28.85 27.15
CA CYS A 188 -26.43 -28.75 25.73
C CYS A 188 -27.77 -28.08 25.46
#